data_AF-A0A948ZJ17-F1
#
_entry.id   AF-A0A948ZJ17-F1
#
_cell.length_a   1.000
_cell.length_b   1.000
_cell.length_c   1.000
_cell.angle_alpha   90.00
_cell.angle_beta   90.00
_cell.angle_gamma   90.00
#
_symmetry.space_group_name_H-M   'P 1'
#
loop_
_entity.id
_entity.type
_entity.pdbx_description
1 polymer ?
#
loop_
_entity_poly.entity_id
_entity_poly.type
_entity_poly.pdbx_seq_one_letter_code
_entity_poly.pdbx_strand_id
1 'polypeptide(L)' 'MTTKKSILREWIEAIIFAGSIVFLIRTFIFGLYHVPTGSAEPTILVGERLYGNKFTYFFNDIKHGDYIVINDPT' A
#
# COMPACT_ATOMS: atom_id res chain seq x y z
N MET A 1 -35.81 -2.64 19.89
CA MET A 1 -35.29 -1.93 21.08
C MET A 1 -33.99 -1.24 20.68
N THR A 2 -34.01 0.06 20.42
CA THR A 2 -32.82 0.84 20.01
C THR A 2 -32.13 1.38 21.26
N THR A 3 -31.20 0.61 21.80
CA THR A 3 -30.37 1.02 22.93
C THR A 3 -29.53 2.23 22.50
N LYS A 4 -29.67 3.37 23.18
CA LYS A 4 -28.82 4.57 22.98
C LYS A 4 -27.36 4.13 23.06
N LYS A 5 -26.66 3.99 21.92
CA LYS A 5 -25.21 3.79 21.95
C LYS A 5 -24.60 5.07 22.55
N SER A 6 -23.66 4.93 23.47
CA SER A 6 -22.98 6.13 23.99
C SER A 6 -22.22 6.77 22.84
N ILE A 7 -22.25 8.11 22.76
CA ILE A 7 -21.52 8.85 21.72
C ILE A 7 -20.07 8.38 21.67
N LEU A 8 -19.45 8.15 22.84
CA LEU A 8 -18.09 7.63 22.99
C LEU A 8 -17.89 6.28 22.29
N ARG A 9 -18.86 5.37 22.38
CA ARG A 9 -18.76 4.04 21.75
C ARG A 9 -18.84 4.14 20.23
N GLU A 10 -19.64 5.05 19.70
CA GLU A 10 -19.71 5.31 18.25
C GLU A 10 -18.39 5.90 17.74
N TRP A 11 -17.81 6.86 18.46
CA TRP A 11 -16.48 7.40 18.13
C TRP A 11 -15.38 6.34 18.15
N ILE A 12 -15.38 5.46 19.15
CA ILE A 12 -14.42 4.35 19.25
C ILE A 12 -14.60 3.35 18.09
N GLU A 13 -15.83 2.94 17.79
CA GLU A 13 -16.12 2.05 16.65
C GLU A 13 -15.66 2.68 15.33
N ALA A 14 -15.89 3.98 15.14
CA ALA A 14 -15.46 4.71 13.94
C ALA A 14 -13.92 4.77 13.81
N ILE A 15 -13.20 5.06 14.90
CA ILE A 15 -11.74 5.11 14.90
C ILE A 15 -11.14 3.73 14.60
N ILE A 16 -11.68 2.67 15.22
CA ILE A 16 -11.22 1.30 14.97
C ILE A 16 -11.46 0.91 13.51
N PHE A 17 -12.62 1.23 12.97
CA PHE A 17 -12.96 0.93 11.58
C PHE A 17 -12.04 1.67 10.60
N ALA A 18 -11.87 2.98 10.78
CA ALA A 18 -10.96 3.78 9.96
C ALA A 18 -9.50 3.28 10.07
N GLY A 19 -9.03 2.99 11.29
CA GLY A 19 -7.70 2.46 11.54
C GLY A 19 -7.45 1.11 10.87
N SER A 20 -8.45 0.22 10.89
CA SER A 20 -8.39 -1.08 10.21
C SER A 20 -8.25 -0.92 8.70
N ILE A 21 -9.05 -0.04 8.10
CA ILE A 21 -8.96 0.26 6.66
C ILE A 21 -7.58 0.82 6.30
N VAL A 22 -7.10 1.83 7.04
CA VAL A 22 -5.77 2.43 6.81
C VAL A 22 -4.67 1.38 6.93
N PHE A 23 -4.75 0.50 7.93
CA PHE A 23 -3.82 -0.60 8.11
C PHE A 23 -3.80 -1.56 6.92
N LEU A 24 -4.98 -1.97 6.44
CA LEU A 24 -5.10 -2.85 5.28
C LEU A 24 -4.56 -2.21 4.00
N ILE A 25 -4.90 -0.95 3.75
CA ILE A 25 -4.42 -0.20 2.58
C ILE A 25 -2.88 -0.09 2.60
N ARG A 26 -2.30 0.27 3.75
CA ARG A 26 -0.85 0.44 3.91
C ARG A 26 -0.09 -0.89 3.82
N THR A 27 -0.71 -1.99 4.25
CA THR A 27 -0.06 -3.31 4.24
C THR A 27 -0.14 -3.97 2.86
N PHE A 28 -1.29 -3.90 2.20
CA PHE A 28 -1.58 -4.70 1.00
C PHE A 28 -1.60 -3.91 -0.31
N ILE A 29 -1.89 -2.61 -0.30
CA ILE A 29 -2.07 -1.83 -1.53
C ILE A 29 -0.81 -1.05 -1.87
N PHE A 30 -0.33 -0.20 -0.95
CA PHE A 30 0.78 0.72 -1.22
C PHE A 30 1.98 0.45 -0.30
N GLY A 31 3.11 0.04 -0.88
CA GLY A 31 4.39 0.05 -0.19
C GLY A 31 5.29 1.15 -0.73
N LEU A 32 5.95 1.88 0.17
CA LEU A 32 7.04 2.79 -0.19
C LEU A 32 8.28 1.95 -0.48
N TYR A 33 8.68 1.87 -1.74
CA TYR A 33 9.92 1.21 -2.16
C TYR A 33 10.94 2.28 -2.50
N HIS A 34 12.09 2.20 -1.85
CA HIS A 34 13.25 3.01 -2.21
C HIS A 34 14.03 2.24 -3.26
N VAL A 35 14.23 2.82 -4.44
CA VAL A 35 15.04 2.22 -5.51
C VAL A 35 16.51 2.62 -5.28
N PRO A 36 17.40 1.69 -4.88
CA PRO A 36 18.79 2.02 -4.57
C PRO A 36 19.70 2.06 -5.80
N THR A 37 19.25 1.55 -6.96
CA THR A 37 20.09 1.34 -8.16
C THR A 37 19.49 2.01 -9.40
N GLY A 38 20.35 2.56 -10.27
CA GLY A 38 19.98 3.22 -11.53
C GLY A 38 19.69 2.27 -12.69
N SER A 39 19.27 1.03 -12.43
CA SER A 39 19.01 0.04 -13.49
C SER A 39 17.76 0.34 -14.33
N ALA A 40 16.97 1.35 -13.94
CA ALA A 40 15.80 1.85 -14.66
C ALA A 40 16.02 3.26 -15.25
N GLU A 41 17.28 3.70 -15.41
CA GLU A 41 17.59 4.91 -16.16
C GLU A 41 17.24 4.74 -17.65
N PRO A 42 16.60 5.73 -18.30
CA PRO A 42 16.49 7.14 -17.89
C PRO A 42 15.14 7.55 -17.26
N THR A 43 14.20 6.63 -17.04
CA THR A 43 12.82 6.98 -16.65
C THR A 43 12.63 7.16 -15.14
N ILE A 44 13.46 6.51 -14.32
CA ILE A 44 13.38 6.56 -12.86
C ILE A 44 14.77 6.97 -12.36
N LEU A 45 14.85 8.16 -11.75
CA LEU A 45 16.11 8.70 -11.26
C LEU A 45 16.50 8.05 -9.92
N VAL A 46 17.79 7.79 -9.76
CA VAL A 46 18.35 7.20 -8.53
C VAL A 46 18.06 8.11 -7.34
N GLY A 47 17.43 7.56 -6.30
CA GLY A 47 17.07 8.28 -5.08
C GLY A 47 15.61 8.73 -4.98
N GLU A 48 14.77 8.47 -6.00
CA GLU A 48 13.34 8.73 -5.91
C GLU A 48 12.61 7.65 -5.09
N ARG A 49 11.65 8.10 -4.27
CA ARG A 49 10.76 7.21 -3.52
C ARG A 49 9.59 6.85 -4.40
N LEU A 50 9.50 5.58 -4.81
CA LEU A 50 8.39 5.09 -5.60
C LEU A 50 7.30 4.51 -4.70
N TYR A 51 6.05 4.83 -5.02
CA TYR A 51 4.90 4.14 -4.46
C TYR A 51 4.61 2.91 -5.31
N GLY A 52 5.02 1.74 -4.81
CA GLY A 52 4.72 0.46 -5.44
C GLY A 52 3.32 0.01 -5.09
N ASN A 53 2.50 -0.23 -6.12
CA ASN A 53 1.19 -0.86 -5.97
C ASN A 53 1.34 -2.38 -6.00
N LYS A 54 1.22 -3.04 -4.83
CA LYS A 54 1.26 -4.51 -4.73
C LYS A 54 -0.05 -5.18 -5.13
N PHE A 55 -1.16 -4.43 -5.07
CA PHE A 55 -2.49 -4.98 -5.34
C PHE A 55 -2.61 -5.45 -6.78
N THR A 56 -2.02 -4.70 -7.73
CA THR A 56 -2.01 -5.08 -9.14
C THR A 56 -1.34 -6.44 -9.36
N TYR A 57 -0.26 -6.75 -8.65
CA TYR A 57 0.44 -8.04 -8.75
C TYR A 57 -0.43 -9.24 -8.33
N PHE A 58 -1.35 -9.05 -7.36
CA PHE A 58 -2.22 -10.13 -6.90
C PHE A 58 -3.45 -10.36 -7.81
N PHE A 59 -3.91 -9.34 -8.51
CA PHE A 59 -5.19 -9.39 -9.26
C PHE A 59 -5.04 -9.32 -10.77
N ASN A 60 -3.91 -8.85 -11.30
CA ASN A 60 -3.68 -8.72 -12.73
C ASN A 60 -2.43 -9.48 -13.15
N ASP A 61 -2.49 -10.07 -14.34
CA ASP A 61 -1.33 -10.67 -14.97
C ASP A 61 -0.32 -9.59 -15.38
N ILE A 62 0.96 -9.89 -15.16
CA ILE A 62 2.09 -9.03 -15.52
C ILE A 62 2.17 -8.92 -17.04
N LYS A 63 2.19 -7.70 -17.57
CA LYS A 63 2.31 -7.45 -19.02
C LYS A 63 3.72 -7.01 -19.39
N HIS A 64 4.06 -7.22 -20.66
CA HIS A 64 5.29 -6.67 -21.22
C HIS A 64 5.26 -5.13 -21.15
N GLY A 65 6.24 -4.54 -20.48
CA GLY A 65 6.30 -3.09 -20.20
C GLY A 65 6.09 -2.72 -18.73
N ASP A 66 5.74 -3.67 -17.87
CA ASP A 66 5.59 -3.42 -16.43
C ASP A 66 6.95 -3.37 -15.71
N TYR A 67 7.11 -2.37 -14.84
CA TYR A 67 8.26 -2.25 -13.93
C TYR A 67 7.96 -2.96 -12.62
N ILE A 68 8.73 -4.02 -12.34
CA ILE A 68 8.59 -4.83 -11.13
C ILE A 68 9.75 -4.60 -10.18
N VAL A 69 9.45 -4.44 -8.90
CA VAL A 69 10.47 -4.39 -7.83
C VAL A 69 10.70 -5.81 -7.35
N ILE A 70 11.85 -6.37 -7.69
CA ILE A 70 12.27 -7.70 -7.23
C ILE A 70 13.00 -7.51 -5.90
N ASN A 71 12.52 -8.16 -4.84
CA ASN A 71 13.25 -8.25 -3.59
C ASN A 71 14.25 -9.39 -3.71
N ASP A 72 15.54 -9.07 -3.86
CA ASP A 72 16.59 -10.07 -3.95
C ASP A 72 16.72 -10.77 -2.60
N PRO A 73 16.54 -12.10 -2.51
CA PRO A 73 16.65 -12.82 -1.26
C PRO A 73 18.14 -13.04 -0.97
N THR A 74 18.78 -12.10 -0.28
CA THR A 74 19.99 -12.43 0.50
C THR A 74 19.68 -13.40 1.61
#